data_AF-A0AB38KFX0-F1
#
_entry.id   AF-A0AB38KFX0-F1
#
_cell.length_a   1.000
_cell.length_b   1.000
_cell.length_c   1.000
_cell.angle_alpha   90.00
_cell.angle_beta   90.00
_cell.angle_gamma   90.00
#
_symmetry.space_group_name_H-M   'P 1'
#
loop_
_entity.id
_entity.type
_entity.pdbx_description
1 polymer ?
#
loop_
_entity_poly.entity_id
_entity_poly.type
_entity_poly.pdbx_seq_one_letter_code
_entity_poly.pdbx_strand_id
1 'polypeptide(L)'
;MKKPFYKLKRFYIPCGLLIAFVIFISLAYRPLELIFWDKYYYEKENQIRKETSKLFWSNEEEFKKVFVEQNLNQELKLNQKELLNYMHNFKKDFKFMQILGLDNAYLVALRNKVSIFGRKSETNLNYFYLASNSTTNLNEMNNFISIMDRYIIFINKIDALPDTYAFMKIAFNADYFLFNLIPFASSLDKNFMCSIPQKEQLLENMINSYKKMNLLYKTKLKTEIQEMIYPTIYEAKRYNYFINFAKGRLNACGR
;
A
#
# COMPACT_ATOMS: atom_id res chain seq x y z
N MET A 1 -22.63 29.21 55.33
CA MET A 1 -22.68 29.53 53.88
C MET A 1 -22.25 28.31 53.06
N LYS A 2 -23.17 27.56 52.46
CA LYS A 2 -22.84 26.46 51.54
C LYS A 2 -22.66 27.05 50.13
N LYS A 3 -21.40 27.17 49.65
CA LYS A 3 -21.09 27.62 48.28
C LYS A 3 -21.75 26.70 47.24
N PRO A 4 -22.11 27.21 46.04
CA PRO A 4 -23.02 26.55 45.12
C PRO A 4 -22.30 25.52 44.25
N PHE A 5 -21.85 24.41 44.85
CA PHE A 5 -21.25 23.29 44.11
C PHE A 5 -22.16 22.74 43.00
N TYR A 6 -23.47 22.90 43.15
CA TYR A 6 -24.46 22.49 42.16
C TYR A 6 -24.42 23.33 40.86
N LYS A 7 -24.09 24.64 40.93
CA LYS A 7 -23.99 25.50 39.75
C LYS A 7 -22.73 25.22 38.93
N LEU A 8 -21.62 24.86 39.57
CA LEU A 8 -20.37 24.45 38.90
C LEU A 8 -20.58 23.16 38.09
N LYS A 9 -21.19 22.11 38.69
CA LYS A 9 -21.45 20.82 38.01
C LYS A 9 -22.25 20.97 36.70
N ARG A 10 -23.21 21.89 36.65
CA ARG A 10 -24.07 22.11 35.47
C ARG A 10 -23.32 22.73 34.28
N PHE A 11 -22.15 23.33 34.51
CA PHE A 11 -21.29 23.93 33.47
C PHE A 11 -20.18 22.96 33.02
N TYR A 12 -19.58 22.20 33.94
CA TYR A 12 -18.50 21.26 33.59
C TYR A 12 -18.97 20.01 32.85
N ILE A 13 -20.20 19.54 33.08
CA ILE A 13 -20.76 18.38 32.37
C ILE A 13 -20.89 18.66 30.85
N PRO A 14 -21.54 19.75 30.40
CA PRO A 14 -21.61 20.05 28.96
C PRO A 14 -20.23 20.39 28.37
N CYS A 15 -19.35 21.07 29.10
CA CYS A 15 -17.98 21.31 28.64
C CYS A 15 -17.16 20.01 28.49
N GLY A 16 -17.29 19.07 29.44
CA GLY A 16 -16.63 17.77 29.38
C GLY A 16 -17.13 16.92 28.21
N LEU A 17 -18.43 16.93 27.96
CA LEU A 17 -19.03 16.26 26.79
C LEU A 17 -18.54 16.88 25.47
N LEU A 18 -18.44 18.22 25.40
CA LEU A 18 -17.94 18.91 24.21
C LEU A 18 -16.48 18.57 23.94
N ILE A 19 -15.63 18.54 24.98
CA ILE A 19 -14.21 18.14 24.84
C ILE A 19 -14.11 16.69 24.38
N ALA A 20 -14.88 15.77 24.98
CA ALA A 20 -14.91 14.37 24.56
C ALA A 20 -15.36 14.22 23.10
N PHE A 21 -16.34 15.02 22.66
CA PHE A 21 -16.83 15.02 21.28
C PHE A 21 -15.79 15.54 20.28
N VAL A 22 -15.09 16.63 20.61
CA VAL A 22 -14.00 17.17 19.79
C VAL A 22 -12.86 16.16 19.66
N ILE A 23 -12.48 15.52 20.77
CA ILE A 23 -11.48 14.44 20.76
C ILE A 23 -11.98 13.30 19.87
N PHE A 24 -13.22 12.85 20.04
CA PHE A 24 -13.80 11.78 19.24
C PHE A 24 -13.75 12.09 17.74
N ILE A 25 -14.18 13.27 17.31
CA ILE A 25 -14.10 13.70 15.90
C ILE A 25 -12.66 13.69 15.43
N SER A 26 -11.72 14.24 16.21
CA SER A 26 -10.31 14.29 15.81
C SER A 26 -9.67 12.90 15.64
N LEU A 27 -10.14 11.91 16.41
CA LEU A 27 -9.69 10.51 16.33
C LEU A 27 -10.37 9.77 15.17
N ALA A 28 -11.65 10.04 14.94
CA ALA A 28 -12.47 9.34 13.96
C ALA A 28 -12.25 9.85 12.54
N TYR A 29 -11.98 11.16 12.37
CA TYR A 29 -12.02 11.82 11.06
C TYR A 29 -11.14 11.13 10.02
N ARG A 30 -9.84 10.99 10.29
CA ARG A 30 -8.88 10.40 9.33
C ARG A 30 -9.19 8.93 8.96
N PRO A 31 -9.38 8.00 9.91
CA PRO A 31 -9.72 6.63 9.54
C PRO A 31 -11.09 6.50 8.86
N LEU A 32 -12.08 7.34 9.22
CA LEU A 32 -13.37 7.35 8.54
C LEU A 32 -13.29 7.96 7.14
N GLU A 33 -12.48 9.00 6.94
CA GLU A 33 -12.19 9.57 5.62
C GLU A 33 -11.61 8.52 4.68
N LEU A 34 -10.72 7.65 5.18
CA LEU A 34 -10.16 6.56 4.40
C LEU A 34 -11.23 5.53 3.99
N ILE A 35 -12.10 5.13 4.92
CA ILE A 35 -13.22 4.22 4.64
C ILE A 35 -14.19 4.85 3.62
N PHE A 36 -14.47 6.14 3.77
CA PHE A 36 -15.32 6.88 2.84
C PHE A 36 -14.69 6.94 1.44
N TRP A 37 -13.39 7.24 1.37
CA TRP A 37 -12.63 7.20 0.13
C TRP A 37 -12.75 5.82 -0.55
N ASP A 38 -12.57 4.74 0.20
CA ASP A 38 -12.65 3.38 -0.32
C ASP A 38 -14.04 3.05 -0.88
N LYS A 39 -15.09 3.48 -0.18
CA LYS A 39 -16.47 3.21 -0.60
C LYS A 39 -16.87 3.98 -1.86
N TYR A 40 -16.42 5.22 -2.03
CA TYR A 40 -16.97 6.13 -3.04
C TYR A 40 -16.01 6.46 -4.19
N TYR A 41 -14.69 6.37 -3.99
CA TYR A 41 -13.69 6.84 -4.96
C TYR A 41 -12.75 5.74 -5.45
N TYR A 42 -12.51 4.69 -4.65
CA TYR A 42 -11.57 3.62 -5.00
C TYR A 42 -11.81 3.01 -6.38
N GLU A 43 -13.06 2.66 -6.71
CA GLU A 43 -13.37 1.99 -7.98
C GLU A 43 -13.03 2.87 -9.18
N LYS A 44 -13.43 4.14 -9.13
CA LYS A 44 -13.13 5.13 -10.17
C LYS A 44 -11.61 5.34 -10.31
N GLU A 45 -10.90 5.53 -9.21
CA GLU A 45 -9.44 5.68 -9.24
C GLU A 45 -8.73 4.44 -9.79
N ASN A 46 -9.20 3.25 -9.41
CA ASN A 46 -8.65 2.00 -9.89
C ASN A 46 -8.93 1.79 -11.39
N GLN A 47 -10.07 2.25 -11.90
CA GLN A 47 -10.38 2.23 -13.32
C GLN A 47 -9.45 3.16 -14.11
N ILE A 48 -9.32 4.42 -13.70
CA ILE A 48 -8.41 5.40 -14.34
C ILE A 48 -7.00 4.81 -14.40
N ARG A 49 -6.51 4.28 -13.28
CA ARG A 49 -5.21 3.61 -13.21
C ARG A 49 -5.06 2.44 -14.19
N LYS A 50 -6.10 1.60 -14.36
CA LYS A 50 -6.08 0.49 -15.33
C LYS A 50 -6.02 1.01 -16.76
N GLU A 51 -6.78 2.06 -17.08
CA GLU A 51 -6.80 2.68 -18.40
C GLU A 51 -5.44 3.31 -18.73
N THR A 52 -4.83 4.04 -17.79
CA THR A 52 -3.47 4.59 -17.94
C THR A 52 -2.43 3.48 -18.15
N SER A 53 -2.51 2.39 -17.38
CA SER A 53 -1.60 1.24 -17.54
C SER A 53 -1.80 0.55 -18.89
N LYS A 54 -3.05 0.45 -19.38
CA LYS A 54 -3.33 -0.09 -20.72
C LYS A 54 -2.76 0.82 -21.81
N LEU A 55 -2.89 2.14 -21.67
CA LEU A 55 -2.32 3.12 -22.60
C LEU A 55 -0.81 2.93 -22.76
N PHE A 56 -0.07 2.75 -21.65
CA PHE A 56 1.37 2.47 -21.70
C PHE A 56 1.72 1.28 -22.62
N TRP A 57 0.94 0.20 -22.59
CA TRP A 57 1.19 -1.00 -23.41
C TRP A 57 0.68 -0.88 -24.85
N SER A 58 -0.31 -0.02 -25.12
CA SER A 58 -0.95 0.07 -26.44
C SER A 58 -0.52 1.27 -27.28
N ASN A 59 -0.14 2.39 -26.64
CA ASN A 59 0.19 3.64 -27.31
C ASN A 59 1.11 4.50 -26.42
N GLU A 60 2.42 4.35 -26.64
CA GLU A 60 3.47 5.03 -25.85
C GLU A 60 3.37 6.56 -25.90
N GLU A 61 3.13 7.13 -27.09
CA GLU A 61 3.08 8.59 -27.28
C GLU A 61 1.86 9.21 -26.60
N GLU A 62 0.69 8.59 -26.74
CA GLU A 62 -0.51 9.03 -26.03
C GLU A 62 -0.35 8.89 -24.52
N PHE A 63 0.31 7.81 -24.06
CA PHE A 63 0.62 7.63 -22.63
C PHE A 63 1.49 8.77 -22.10
N LYS A 64 2.58 9.15 -22.79
CA LYS A 64 3.44 10.28 -22.38
C LYS A 64 2.65 11.58 -22.30
N LYS A 65 1.80 11.85 -23.29
CA LYS A 65 0.94 13.03 -23.32
C LYS A 65 -0.02 13.07 -22.13
N VAL A 66 -0.80 12.00 -21.92
CA VAL A 66 -1.74 11.89 -20.80
C VAL A 66 -1.03 12.03 -19.46
N PHE A 67 0.16 11.45 -19.32
CA PHE A 67 0.95 11.52 -18.09
C PHE A 67 1.29 12.96 -17.70
N VAL A 68 1.71 13.77 -18.67
CA VAL A 68 2.06 15.18 -18.49
C VAL A 68 0.81 16.03 -18.28
N GLU A 69 -0.20 15.90 -19.16
CA GLU A 69 -1.43 16.70 -19.10
C GLU A 69 -2.21 16.51 -17.81
N GLN A 70 -2.28 15.26 -17.30
CA GLN A 70 -2.94 14.95 -16.03
C GLN A 70 -2.02 15.09 -14.81
N ASN A 71 -0.75 15.44 -15.02
CA ASN A 71 0.24 15.66 -13.96
C ASN A 71 0.32 14.49 -12.95
N LEU A 72 0.38 13.26 -13.49
CA LEU A 72 0.27 12.02 -12.72
C LEU A 72 1.39 11.85 -11.68
N ASN A 73 2.58 12.43 -11.91
CA ASN A 73 3.66 12.45 -10.92
C ASN A 73 3.28 13.28 -9.67
N GLN A 74 2.71 14.47 -9.85
CA GLN A 74 2.29 15.29 -8.71
C GLN A 74 1.15 14.62 -7.94
N GLU A 75 0.20 14.01 -8.63
CA GLU A 75 -0.86 13.21 -8.00
C GLU A 75 -0.27 12.04 -7.18
N LEU A 76 0.74 11.35 -7.72
CA LEU A 76 1.43 10.28 -6.99
C LEU A 76 2.10 10.80 -5.71
N LYS A 77 2.76 11.96 -5.75
CA LYS A 77 3.40 12.57 -4.57
C LYS A 77 2.40 12.94 -3.47
N LEU A 78 1.21 13.42 -3.86
CA LEU A 78 0.13 13.68 -2.91
C LEU A 78 -0.37 12.37 -2.28
N ASN A 79 -0.66 11.35 -3.11
CA ASN A 79 -1.06 10.03 -2.66
C ASN A 79 -0.02 9.37 -1.73
N GLN A 80 1.27 9.56 -2.02
CA GLN A 80 2.37 9.11 -1.16
C GLN A 80 2.30 9.75 0.23
N LYS A 81 2.13 11.07 0.30
CA LYS A 81 2.07 11.82 1.56
C LYS A 81 0.88 11.37 2.40
N GLU A 82 -0.29 11.21 1.77
CA GLU A 82 -1.50 10.68 2.41
C GLU A 82 -1.27 9.27 2.95
N LEU A 83 -0.74 8.37 2.13
CA LEU A 83 -0.48 6.99 2.53
C LEU A 83 0.48 6.93 3.72
N LEU A 84 1.58 7.68 3.69
CA LEU A 84 2.54 7.74 4.80
C LEU A 84 1.89 8.27 6.08
N ASN A 85 0.96 9.22 5.97
CA ASN A 85 0.19 9.71 7.12
C ASN A 85 -0.68 8.60 7.72
N TYR A 86 -1.36 7.79 6.91
CA TYR A 86 -2.12 6.63 7.40
C TYR A 86 -1.22 5.57 8.04
N MET A 87 -0.10 5.21 7.40
CA MET A 87 0.84 4.22 7.93
C MET A 87 1.49 4.66 9.25
N HIS A 88 1.77 5.96 9.39
CA HIS A 88 2.30 6.54 10.62
C HIS A 88 1.31 6.40 11.78
N ASN A 89 0.04 6.72 11.52
CA ASN A 89 -1.02 6.73 12.54
C ASN A 89 -1.74 5.38 12.71
N PHE A 90 -1.39 4.38 11.91
CA PHE A 90 -2.05 3.08 11.83
C PHE A 90 -2.44 2.48 13.19
N LYS A 91 -1.51 2.38 14.14
CA LYS A 91 -1.79 1.75 15.45
C LYS A 91 -2.91 2.45 16.21
N LYS A 92 -2.91 3.78 16.17
CA LYS A 92 -3.92 4.63 16.83
C LYS A 92 -5.26 4.50 16.12
N ASP A 93 -5.23 4.68 14.80
CA ASP A 93 -6.42 4.68 13.95
C ASP A 93 -7.11 3.29 13.97
N PHE A 94 -6.33 2.21 13.85
CA PHE A 94 -6.80 0.83 13.91
C PHE A 94 -7.45 0.50 15.26
N LYS A 95 -6.80 0.85 16.38
CA LYS A 95 -7.37 0.61 17.73
C LYS A 95 -8.69 1.35 17.91
N PHE A 96 -8.79 2.58 17.40
CA PHE A 96 -10.01 3.35 17.48
C PHE A 96 -11.12 2.75 16.60
N MET A 97 -10.80 2.33 15.37
CA MET A 97 -11.76 1.62 14.51
C MET A 97 -12.21 0.29 15.10
N GLN A 98 -11.34 -0.42 15.82
CA GLN A 98 -11.71 -1.64 16.54
C GLN A 98 -12.74 -1.38 17.64
N ILE A 99 -12.63 -0.25 18.37
CA ILE A 99 -13.64 0.15 19.37
C ILE A 99 -15.00 0.40 18.71
N LEU A 100 -15.00 0.89 17.46
CA LEU A 100 -16.21 1.14 16.69
C LEU A 100 -16.71 -0.07 15.89
N GLY A 101 -15.99 -1.19 15.88
CA GLY A 101 -16.30 -2.36 15.05
C GLY A 101 -16.11 -2.13 13.54
N LEU A 102 -15.26 -1.16 13.17
CA LEU A 102 -14.97 -0.77 11.78
C LEU A 102 -13.54 -1.14 11.35
N ASP A 103 -12.82 -1.92 12.15
CA ASP A 103 -11.42 -2.33 11.93
C ASP A 103 -11.22 -3.05 10.59
N ASN A 104 -12.08 -3.99 10.23
CA ASN A 104 -12.00 -4.68 8.94
C ASN A 104 -12.21 -3.73 7.75
N ALA A 105 -13.21 -2.84 7.82
CA ALA A 105 -13.44 -1.84 6.77
C ALA A 105 -12.24 -0.90 6.62
N TYR A 106 -11.65 -0.47 7.74
CA TYR A 106 -10.44 0.34 7.75
C TYR A 106 -9.24 -0.39 7.13
N LEU A 107 -9.04 -1.67 7.46
CA LEU A 107 -7.96 -2.48 6.88
C LEU A 107 -8.12 -2.67 5.37
N VAL A 108 -9.34 -2.93 4.89
CA VAL A 108 -9.64 -3.02 3.45
C VAL A 108 -9.32 -1.70 2.75
N ALA A 109 -9.81 -0.59 3.29
CA ALA A 109 -9.59 0.74 2.73
C ALA A 109 -8.11 1.11 2.68
N LEU A 110 -7.36 0.85 3.76
CA LEU A 110 -5.93 1.08 3.81
C LEU A 110 -5.17 0.20 2.81
N ARG A 111 -5.55 -1.07 2.68
CA ARG A 111 -4.97 -1.99 1.72
C ARG A 111 -5.22 -1.52 0.28
N ASN A 112 -6.43 -1.06 -0.03
CA ASN A 112 -6.78 -0.55 -1.34
C ASN A 112 -6.02 0.74 -1.69
N LYS A 113 -5.87 1.66 -0.73
CA LYS A 113 -5.05 2.88 -0.89
C LYS A 113 -3.59 2.55 -1.17
N VAL A 114 -3.03 1.59 -0.43
CA VAL A 114 -1.69 1.06 -0.66
C VAL A 114 -1.53 0.46 -2.06
N SER A 115 -2.44 -0.43 -2.44
CA SER A 115 -2.43 -1.11 -3.74
C SER A 115 -2.47 -0.12 -4.90
N ILE A 116 -3.34 0.89 -4.84
CA ILE A 116 -3.38 1.98 -5.82
C ILE A 116 -2.06 2.73 -5.87
N PHE A 117 -1.50 3.11 -4.71
CA PHE A 117 -0.23 3.84 -4.66
C PHE A 117 0.91 3.08 -5.36
N GLY A 118 1.11 1.79 -5.05
CA GLY A 118 2.21 1.04 -5.66
C GLY A 118 2.01 0.82 -7.17
N ARG A 119 0.77 0.66 -7.63
CA ARG A 119 0.47 0.57 -9.07
C ARG A 119 0.61 1.89 -9.80
N LYS A 120 0.25 3.03 -9.17
CA LYS A 120 0.54 4.36 -9.73
C LYS A 120 2.05 4.63 -9.75
N SER A 121 2.79 4.10 -8.77
CA SER A 121 4.27 4.16 -8.74
C SER A 121 4.89 3.38 -9.91
N GLU A 122 4.39 2.18 -10.22
CA GLU A 122 4.77 1.41 -11.42
C GLU A 122 4.59 2.25 -12.69
N THR A 123 3.43 2.88 -12.86
CA THR A 123 3.16 3.78 -14.00
C THR A 123 4.14 4.96 -14.06
N ASN A 124 4.47 5.57 -12.92
CA ASN A 124 5.43 6.67 -12.86
C ASN A 124 6.84 6.23 -13.27
N LEU A 125 7.30 5.08 -12.76
CA LEU A 125 8.60 4.50 -13.14
C LEU A 125 8.64 4.17 -14.64
N ASN A 126 7.56 3.61 -15.18
CA ASN A 126 7.44 3.33 -16.61
C ASN A 126 7.51 4.60 -17.47
N TYR A 127 6.86 5.68 -17.05
CA TYR A 127 6.98 6.97 -17.75
C TYR A 127 8.41 7.49 -17.77
N PHE A 128 9.07 7.53 -16.61
CA PHE A 128 10.44 8.03 -16.55
C PHE A 128 11.38 7.18 -17.39
N TYR A 129 11.22 5.85 -17.33
CA TYR A 129 11.98 4.93 -18.17
C TYR A 129 11.91 5.30 -19.67
N LEU A 130 10.72 5.67 -20.16
CA LEU A 130 10.52 6.08 -21.56
C LEU A 130 10.98 7.51 -21.85
N ALA A 131 10.78 8.44 -20.92
CA ALA A 131 10.91 9.87 -21.16
C ALA A 131 12.29 10.45 -20.82
N SER A 132 13.11 9.74 -20.04
CA SER A 132 14.29 10.33 -19.41
C SER A 132 15.56 9.51 -19.58
N ASN A 133 16.69 10.18 -19.37
CA ASN A 133 17.99 9.52 -19.35
C ASN A 133 18.16 8.66 -18.08
N SER A 134 19.20 7.81 -18.09
CA SER A 134 19.46 6.83 -17.02
C SER A 134 19.55 7.44 -15.61
N THR A 135 20.01 8.69 -15.48
CA THR A 135 20.16 9.37 -14.18
C THR A 135 18.81 9.71 -13.54
N THR A 136 17.88 10.28 -14.30
CA THR A 136 16.54 10.61 -13.79
C THR A 136 15.75 9.35 -13.43
N ASN A 137 15.89 8.29 -14.24
CA ASN A 137 15.33 6.98 -13.95
C ASN A 137 15.80 6.42 -12.61
N LEU A 138 17.09 6.55 -12.31
CA LEU A 138 17.68 6.03 -11.09
C LEU A 138 17.20 6.79 -9.86
N ASN A 139 17.03 8.11 -9.96
CA ASN A 139 16.50 8.94 -8.88
C ASN A 139 15.05 8.57 -8.53
N GLU A 140 14.19 8.41 -9.53
CA GLU A 140 12.79 8.01 -9.32
C GLU A 140 12.68 6.58 -8.77
N MET A 141 13.53 5.66 -9.25
CA MET A 141 13.63 4.30 -8.71
C MET A 141 14.09 4.31 -7.24
N ASN A 142 15.12 5.08 -6.89
CA ASN A 142 15.60 5.19 -5.52
C ASN A 142 14.57 5.84 -4.58
N ASN A 143 13.80 6.82 -5.08
CA ASN A 143 12.69 7.40 -4.32
C ASN A 143 11.61 6.34 -4.04
N PHE A 144 11.24 5.54 -5.05
CA PHE A 144 10.31 4.42 -4.87
C PHE A 144 10.82 3.42 -3.83
N ILE A 145 12.09 3.00 -3.92
CA ILE A 145 12.72 2.07 -2.96
C ILE A 145 12.74 2.66 -1.54
N SER A 146 13.04 3.95 -1.39
CA SER A 146 13.00 4.63 -0.08
C SER A 146 11.61 4.57 0.58
N ILE A 147 10.54 4.59 -0.22
CA ILE A 147 9.17 4.41 0.28
C ILE A 147 8.93 2.96 0.69
N MET A 148 9.47 2.00 -0.06
CA MET A 148 9.41 0.57 0.27
C MET A 148 10.07 0.24 1.61
N ASP A 149 11.18 0.91 1.93
CA ASP A 149 11.85 0.81 3.25
C ASP A 149 11.00 1.33 4.40
N ARG A 150 10.06 2.25 4.15
CA ARG A 150 9.07 2.66 5.17
C ARG A 150 7.93 1.66 5.24
N TYR A 151 7.59 1.07 4.11
CA TYR A 151 6.50 0.13 3.98
C TYR A 151 6.81 -1.22 4.66
N ILE A 152 8.06 -1.71 4.67
CA ILE A 152 8.44 -2.91 5.43
C ILE A 152 8.13 -2.77 6.94
N ILE A 153 8.40 -1.60 7.53
CA ILE A 153 8.11 -1.32 8.95
C ILE A 153 6.60 -1.40 9.19
N PHE A 154 5.81 -0.89 8.25
CA PHE A 154 4.36 -0.95 8.32
C PHE A 154 3.82 -2.38 8.15
N ILE A 155 4.36 -3.16 7.21
CA ILE A 155 4.00 -4.58 7.04
C ILE A 155 4.25 -5.37 8.33
N ASN A 156 5.36 -5.12 9.02
CA ASN A 156 5.61 -5.78 10.31
C ASN A 156 4.55 -5.42 11.37
N LYS A 157 3.97 -4.21 11.33
CA LYS A 157 2.83 -3.85 12.20
C LYS A 157 1.56 -4.61 11.82
N ILE A 158 1.33 -4.84 10.53
CA ILE A 158 0.20 -5.65 10.04
C ILE A 158 0.37 -7.12 10.45
N ASP A 159 1.58 -7.67 10.28
CA ASP A 159 1.89 -9.06 10.62
C ASP A 159 1.68 -9.34 12.12
N ALA A 160 1.90 -8.33 12.97
CA ALA A 160 1.71 -8.39 14.42
C ALA A 160 0.23 -8.34 14.87
N LEU A 161 -0.72 -8.13 13.97
CA LEU A 161 -2.15 -8.20 14.29
C LEU A 161 -2.55 -9.63 14.74
N PRO A 162 -3.70 -9.82 15.41
CA PRO A 162 -4.23 -11.16 15.69
C PRO A 162 -4.51 -11.98 14.42
N ASP A 163 -4.54 -13.30 14.55
CA ASP A 163 -4.79 -14.21 13.42
C ASP A 163 -6.21 -14.12 12.85
N THR A 164 -7.15 -13.50 13.57
CA THR A 164 -8.47 -13.13 13.03
C THR A 164 -8.36 -12.24 11.79
N TYR A 165 -7.22 -11.59 11.57
CA TYR A 165 -6.92 -10.78 10.38
C TYR A 165 -6.01 -11.49 9.36
N ALA A 166 -5.90 -12.82 9.41
CA ALA A 166 -4.98 -13.59 8.55
C ALA A 166 -5.15 -13.28 7.05
N PHE A 167 -6.38 -13.10 6.58
CA PHE A 167 -6.64 -12.70 5.19
C PHE A 167 -6.00 -11.35 4.86
N MET A 168 -6.17 -10.34 5.73
CA MET A 168 -5.58 -9.02 5.51
C MET A 168 -4.05 -9.07 5.58
N LYS A 169 -3.48 -9.83 6.52
CA LYS A 169 -2.02 -10.05 6.57
C LYS A 169 -1.49 -10.59 5.24
N ILE A 170 -2.17 -11.58 4.66
CA ILE A 170 -1.80 -12.14 3.36
C ILE A 170 -1.92 -11.08 2.25
N ALA A 171 -3.03 -10.34 2.19
CA ALA A 171 -3.24 -9.31 1.17
C ALA A 171 -2.16 -8.21 1.21
N PHE A 172 -1.82 -7.71 2.39
CA PHE A 172 -0.75 -6.72 2.56
C PHE A 172 0.63 -7.30 2.18
N ASN A 173 0.93 -8.56 2.55
CA ASN A 173 2.17 -9.21 2.11
C ASN A 173 2.20 -9.46 0.60
N ALA A 174 1.05 -9.65 -0.05
CA ALA A 174 0.95 -9.79 -1.50
C ALA A 174 1.25 -8.46 -2.20
N ASP A 175 0.70 -7.35 -1.70
CA ASP A 175 1.01 -6.03 -2.21
C ASP A 175 2.50 -5.71 -1.98
N TYR A 176 3.06 -6.04 -0.81
CA TYR A 176 4.51 -5.91 -0.54
C TYR A 176 5.37 -6.72 -1.51
N PHE A 177 4.99 -7.97 -1.78
CA PHE A 177 5.65 -8.81 -2.77
C PHE A 177 5.66 -8.13 -4.14
N LEU A 178 4.50 -7.65 -4.59
CA LEU A 178 4.35 -7.02 -5.90
C LEU A 178 5.17 -5.73 -5.99
N PHE A 179 5.26 -4.96 -4.93
CA PHE A 179 6.05 -3.73 -4.95
C PHE A 179 7.54 -4.00 -5.04
N ASN A 180 8.05 -5.06 -4.41
CA ASN A 180 9.44 -5.48 -4.58
C ASN A 180 9.70 -6.10 -5.97
N LEU A 181 8.66 -6.55 -6.68
CA LEU A 181 8.76 -7.01 -8.06
C LEU A 181 8.88 -5.84 -9.06
N ILE A 182 8.25 -4.69 -8.77
CA ILE A 182 8.18 -3.54 -9.70
C ILE A 182 9.57 -3.15 -10.24
N PRO A 183 10.64 -2.99 -9.42
CA PRO A 183 11.96 -2.63 -9.93
C PRO A 183 12.50 -3.61 -10.98
N PHE A 184 12.22 -4.90 -10.84
CA PHE A 184 12.63 -5.92 -11.82
C PHE A 184 11.78 -5.90 -13.10
N ALA A 185 10.50 -5.54 -12.98
CA ALA A 185 9.56 -5.50 -14.10
C ALA A 185 9.70 -4.21 -14.92
N SER A 186 9.91 -3.07 -14.28
CA SER A 186 10.01 -1.75 -14.92
C SER A 186 11.42 -1.44 -15.45
N SER A 187 12.47 -2.06 -14.89
CA SER A 187 13.85 -1.87 -15.37
C SER A 187 14.12 -2.78 -16.56
N LEU A 188 13.71 -2.42 -17.77
CA LEU A 188 13.89 -3.27 -18.96
C LEU A 188 15.38 -3.35 -19.40
N ASP A 189 16.12 -2.26 -19.26
CA ASP A 189 17.57 -2.22 -19.50
C ASP A 189 18.37 -2.98 -18.43
N LYS A 190 19.34 -3.79 -18.87
CA LYS A 190 20.19 -4.59 -17.97
C LYS A 190 21.08 -3.70 -17.11
N ASN A 191 21.74 -2.70 -17.70
CA ASN A 191 22.69 -1.85 -16.98
C ASN A 191 21.98 -1.04 -15.89
N PHE A 192 20.78 -0.56 -16.19
CA PHE A 192 19.91 0.12 -15.23
C PHE A 192 19.49 -0.78 -14.08
N MET A 193 19.04 -2.01 -14.35
CA MET A 193 18.70 -2.95 -13.27
C MET A 193 19.91 -3.22 -12.36
N CYS A 194 21.11 -3.31 -12.93
CA CYS A 194 22.34 -3.55 -12.17
C CYS A 194 22.83 -2.35 -11.37
N SER A 195 22.43 -1.12 -11.74
CA SER A 195 22.78 0.08 -10.99
C SER A 195 21.91 0.30 -9.74
N ILE A 196 20.81 -0.45 -9.59
CA ILE A 196 19.96 -0.39 -8.40
C ILE A 196 20.72 -0.96 -7.18
N PRO A 197 21.04 -0.14 -6.15
CA PRO A 197 21.92 -0.56 -5.06
C PRO A 197 21.38 -1.71 -4.20
N GLN A 198 20.06 -1.79 -4.02
CA GLN A 198 19.41 -2.75 -3.11
C GLN A 198 18.72 -3.91 -3.84
N LYS A 199 19.08 -4.17 -5.10
CA LYS A 199 18.40 -5.16 -5.96
C LYS A 199 18.36 -6.57 -5.36
N GLU A 200 19.40 -7.00 -4.65
CA GLU A 200 19.41 -8.30 -3.95
C GLU A 200 18.40 -8.34 -2.79
N GLN A 201 18.32 -7.25 -2.02
CA GLN A 201 17.38 -7.12 -0.90
C GLN A 201 15.92 -7.13 -1.39
N LEU A 202 15.64 -6.52 -2.55
CA LEU A 202 14.30 -6.58 -3.16
C LEU A 202 13.86 -8.02 -3.44
N LEU A 203 14.75 -8.86 -3.99
CA LEU A 203 14.45 -10.28 -4.20
C LEU A 203 14.25 -11.02 -2.86
N GLU A 204 15.09 -10.74 -1.87
CA GLU A 204 14.94 -11.36 -0.55
C GLU A 204 13.59 -11.02 0.09
N ASN A 205 13.17 -9.76 0.00
CA ASN A 205 11.86 -9.31 0.46
C ASN A 205 10.72 -10.06 -0.24
N MET A 206 10.79 -10.23 -1.58
CA MET A 206 9.81 -11.04 -2.33
C MET A 206 9.74 -12.48 -1.79
N ILE A 207 10.88 -13.14 -1.61
CA ILE A 207 10.94 -14.52 -1.11
C ILE A 207 10.33 -14.60 0.30
N ASN A 208 10.67 -13.65 1.18
CA ASN A 208 10.20 -13.62 2.56
C ASN A 208 8.68 -13.36 2.64
N SER A 209 8.16 -12.42 1.85
CA SER A 209 6.70 -12.20 1.72
C SER A 209 5.99 -13.45 1.24
N TYR A 210 6.50 -14.14 0.22
CA TYR A 210 5.91 -15.37 -0.28
C TYR A 210 5.89 -16.47 0.79
N LYS A 211 6.99 -16.67 1.52
CA LYS A 211 7.05 -17.63 2.64
C LYS A 211 6.01 -17.32 3.72
N LYS A 212 5.90 -16.06 4.13
CA LYS A 212 4.90 -15.61 5.13
C LYS A 212 3.47 -15.89 4.66
N MET A 213 3.13 -15.47 3.44
CA MET A 213 1.79 -15.70 2.87
C MET A 213 1.44 -17.19 2.81
N ASN A 214 2.37 -18.02 2.33
CA ASN A 214 2.17 -19.46 2.20
C ASN A 214 1.98 -20.13 3.57
N LEU A 215 2.75 -19.72 4.58
CA LEU A 215 2.62 -20.23 5.94
C LEU A 215 1.27 -19.87 6.55
N LEU A 216 0.87 -18.60 6.49
CA LEU A 216 -0.42 -18.10 7.00
C LEU A 216 -1.58 -18.82 6.32
N TYR A 217 -1.54 -18.95 4.99
CA TYR A 217 -2.55 -19.67 4.24
C TYR A 217 -2.70 -21.12 4.72
N LYS A 218 -1.60 -21.88 4.75
CA LYS A 218 -1.61 -23.29 5.13
C LYS A 218 -2.13 -23.54 6.54
N THR A 219 -1.80 -22.63 7.47
CA THR A 219 -2.06 -22.83 8.91
C THR A 219 -3.37 -22.22 9.39
N LYS A 220 -3.87 -21.17 8.73
CA LYS A 220 -5.03 -20.40 9.20
C LYS A 220 -6.22 -20.40 8.26
N LEU A 221 -5.99 -20.57 6.96
CA LEU A 221 -7.04 -20.37 5.96
C LEU A 221 -7.33 -21.59 5.08
N LYS A 222 -6.45 -22.61 5.10
CA LYS A 222 -6.60 -23.80 4.24
C LYS A 222 -7.95 -24.52 4.46
N THR A 223 -8.46 -24.52 5.69
CA THR A 223 -9.74 -25.12 6.07
C THR A 223 -10.93 -24.18 5.89
N GLU A 224 -10.75 -22.86 6.05
CA GLU A 224 -11.81 -21.85 5.90
C GLU A 224 -12.08 -21.43 4.44
N ILE A 225 -11.06 -21.54 3.57
CA ILE A 225 -11.09 -21.00 2.18
C ILE A 225 -11.27 -22.11 1.13
N GLN A 226 -11.51 -23.36 1.53
CA GLN A 226 -11.73 -24.46 0.58
C GLN A 226 -12.97 -24.25 -0.32
N GLU A 227 -13.85 -23.29 0.01
CA GLU A 227 -15.07 -22.99 -0.75
C GLU A 227 -15.07 -21.68 -1.57
N MET A 228 -14.14 -20.73 -1.38
CA MET A 228 -14.16 -19.48 -2.19
C MET A 228 -12.77 -18.87 -2.45
N ILE A 229 -12.42 -18.75 -3.75
CA ILE A 229 -11.55 -17.70 -4.31
C ILE A 229 -10.05 -17.78 -3.93
N TYR A 230 -9.45 -18.95 -3.73
CA TYR A 230 -7.98 -19.06 -3.69
C TYR A 230 -7.30 -19.40 -5.03
N PRO A 231 -7.81 -20.33 -5.87
CA PRO A 231 -7.08 -20.75 -7.07
C PRO A 231 -6.79 -19.60 -8.04
N THR A 232 -7.69 -18.62 -8.16
CA THR A 232 -7.60 -17.57 -9.20
C THR A 232 -6.67 -16.41 -8.83
N ILE A 233 -6.43 -16.15 -7.54
CA ILE A 233 -5.61 -15.02 -7.07
C ILE A 233 -4.20 -15.47 -6.65
N TYR A 234 -4.07 -16.70 -6.14
CA TYR A 234 -2.87 -17.17 -5.44
C TYR A 234 -2.35 -18.53 -5.94
N GLU A 235 -2.28 -18.74 -7.25
CA GLU A 235 -1.53 -19.88 -7.76
C GLU A 235 -0.07 -19.76 -7.30
N ALA A 236 0.39 -20.69 -6.43
CA ALA A 236 1.78 -20.79 -6.00
C ALA A 236 2.75 -20.81 -7.19
N LYS A 237 2.31 -21.29 -8.36
CA LYS A 237 3.04 -21.24 -9.63
C LYS A 237 3.37 -19.81 -10.05
N ARG A 238 2.45 -18.85 -9.88
CA ARG A 238 2.62 -17.45 -10.29
C ARG A 238 3.68 -16.71 -9.45
N TYR A 239 3.68 -16.88 -8.13
CA TYR A 239 4.68 -16.25 -7.27
C TYR A 239 6.08 -16.83 -7.48
N ASN A 240 6.18 -18.15 -7.62
CA ASN A 240 7.46 -18.80 -7.94
C ASN A 240 7.97 -18.37 -9.32
N TYR A 241 7.09 -18.20 -10.31
CA TYR A 241 7.45 -17.63 -11.61
C TYR A 241 8.07 -16.24 -11.47
N PHE A 242 7.43 -15.33 -10.72
CA PHE A 242 7.97 -13.97 -10.51
C PHE A 242 9.29 -13.96 -9.73
N ILE A 243 9.45 -14.83 -8.72
CA ILE A 243 10.73 -14.99 -8.01
C ILE A 243 11.82 -15.46 -8.97
N ASN A 244 11.52 -16.45 -9.82
CA ASN A 244 12.48 -16.96 -10.79
C ASN A 244 12.82 -15.93 -11.87
N PHE A 245 11.83 -15.13 -12.31
CA PHE A 245 12.04 -13.99 -13.18
C PHE A 245 13.03 -12.98 -12.56
N ALA A 246 12.79 -12.55 -11.32
CA ALA A 246 13.66 -11.61 -10.62
C ALA A 246 15.08 -12.18 -10.42
N LYS A 247 15.21 -13.47 -10.06
CA LYS A 247 16.51 -14.18 -10.01
C LYS A 247 17.23 -14.15 -11.36
N GLY A 248 16.51 -14.43 -12.45
CA GLY A 248 17.05 -14.40 -13.81
C GLY A 248 17.59 -13.02 -14.18
N ARG A 249 16.85 -11.95 -13.83
CA ARG A 249 17.31 -10.57 -14.00
C ARG A 249 18.59 -10.34 -13.20
N LEU A 250 18.61 -10.61 -11.89
CA LEU A 250 19.78 -10.40 -11.03
C LEU A 250 21.03 -11.15 -11.51
N ASN A 251 20.88 -12.42 -11.91
CA ASN A 251 21.99 -13.22 -12.43
C ASN A 251 22.62 -12.58 -13.67
N ALA A 252 21.85 -11.82 -14.46
CA ALA A 252 22.36 -11.12 -15.63
C ALA A 252 23.31 -9.96 -15.28
N CYS A 253 23.35 -9.46 -14.03
CA CYS A 253 24.28 -8.40 -13.63
C CYS A 253 25.75 -8.81 -13.55
N GLY A 254 26.03 -10.10 -13.59
CA GLY A 254 27.34 -10.60 -13.14
C GLY A 254 27.42 -10.58 -11.61
N ARG A 255 28.28 -11.44 -11.07
CA ARG A 255 28.67 -11.36 -9.65
C ARG A 255 29.68 -10.24 -9.47
#